data_AF-A0A931ELH6-F1
#
_entry.id   AF-A0A931ELH6-F1
#
_cell.length_a   1.000
_cell.length_b   1.000
_cell.length_c   1.000
_cell.angle_alpha   90.00
_cell.angle_beta   90.00
_cell.angle_gamma   90.00
#
_symmetry.space_group_name_H-M   'P 1'
#
loop_
_entity.id
_entity.type
_entity.pdbx_description
1 polymer ?
#
loop_
_entity_poly.entity_id
_entity_poly.type
_entity_poly.pdbx_seq_one_letter_code
_entity_poly.pdbx_strand_id
1 'polypeptide(L)'
;SSLEGPLENYLLEAIRFIDAHLDLSPFDQLELADPAKASHLTLSPDEFELLRHLSKPLSLIDLIASSQLPSETVLLNVSHLVRLGLVHVTSRTPRTVRLRVERQEGPGSLAYVDTQLLRAWRDHYGAFEALEVRSGNHSVRLVVEPHSSTGARLLLSAELLFFHNLSVGEEVLVWPAL
;
A
#
# COMPACT_ATOMS: atom_id res chain seq x y z
N SER A 1 -14.43 -38.99 -8.70
CA SER A 1 -14.83 -37.60 -9.01
C SER A 1 -13.73 -36.95 -9.80
N SER A 2 -14.00 -36.56 -11.04
CA SER A 2 -13.08 -35.75 -11.85
C SER A 2 -13.27 -34.28 -11.50
N LEU A 3 -12.20 -33.48 -11.61
CA LEU A 3 -12.26 -32.03 -11.48
C LEU A 3 -13.21 -31.47 -12.56
N GLU A 4 -14.12 -30.58 -12.19
CA GLU A 4 -15.06 -29.87 -13.09
C GLU A 4 -14.41 -28.62 -13.74
N GLY A 5 -13.07 -28.50 -13.70
CA GLY A 5 -12.32 -27.38 -14.26
C GLY A 5 -10.80 -27.51 -14.10
N PRO A 6 -10.02 -26.50 -14.55
CA PRO A 6 -8.56 -26.46 -14.39
C PRO A 6 -8.14 -26.52 -12.91
N LEU A 7 -7.06 -27.24 -12.60
CA LEU A 7 -6.53 -27.39 -11.24
C LEU A 7 -6.24 -26.04 -10.57
N GLU A 8 -5.80 -25.07 -11.36
CA GLU A 8 -5.41 -23.74 -10.91
C GLU A 8 -6.61 -22.97 -10.31
N ASN A 9 -7.82 -23.19 -10.82
CA ASN A 9 -9.03 -22.61 -10.23
C ASN A 9 -9.35 -23.22 -8.86
N TYR A 10 -9.15 -24.53 -8.69
CA TYR A 10 -9.32 -25.17 -7.39
C TYR A 10 -8.28 -24.69 -6.37
N LEU A 11 -7.04 -24.47 -6.81
CA LEU A 11 -5.98 -23.92 -5.95
C LEU A 11 -6.28 -22.47 -5.57
N LEU A 12 -6.79 -21.65 -6.50
CA LEU A 12 -7.21 -20.28 -6.23
C LEU A 12 -8.34 -20.24 -5.18
N GLU A 13 -9.40 -21.02 -5.38
CA GLU A 13 -10.48 -21.13 -4.38
C GLU A 13 -9.96 -21.59 -3.03
N ALA A 14 -9.09 -22.61 -3.00
CA ALA A 14 -8.53 -23.12 -1.76
C ALA A 14 -7.67 -22.07 -1.03
N ILE A 15 -6.88 -21.28 -1.75
CA ILE A 15 -6.03 -20.23 -1.18
C ILE A 15 -6.86 -19.07 -0.61
N ARG A 16 -8.04 -18.76 -1.17
CA ARG A 16 -8.93 -17.73 -0.63
C ARG A 16 -9.40 -18.04 0.80
N PHE A 17 -9.45 -19.31 1.19
CA PHE A 17 -9.77 -19.72 2.57
C PHE A 17 -8.56 -19.63 3.52
N ILE A 18 -7.36 -19.32 3.02
CA ILE A 18 -6.17 -19.16 3.84
C ILE A 18 -6.04 -17.69 4.23
N ASP A 19 -6.34 -17.39 5.49
CA ASP A 19 -6.13 -16.08 6.10
C ASP A 19 -4.69 -15.96 6.64
N ALA A 20 -3.71 -16.07 5.73
CA ALA A 20 -2.30 -15.97 6.07
C ALA A 20 -1.64 -14.89 5.20
N HIS A 21 -1.59 -13.69 5.77
CA HIS A 21 -0.91 -12.53 5.21
C HIS A 21 0.59 -12.82 5.06
N LEU A 22 1.12 -12.52 3.88
CA LEU A 22 2.57 -12.43 3.71
C LEU A 22 3.07 -11.15 4.39
N ASP A 23 4.27 -11.20 4.97
CA ASP A 23 4.94 -10.01 5.51
C ASP A 23 5.49 -9.18 4.34
N LEU A 24 4.63 -8.39 3.73
CA LEU A 24 4.93 -7.53 2.59
C LEU A 24 5.27 -6.12 3.06
N SER A 25 6.37 -5.57 2.56
CA SER A 25 6.73 -4.17 2.79
C SER A 25 5.95 -3.25 1.84
N PRO A 26 5.53 -2.06 2.29
CA PRO A 26 4.92 -1.05 1.41
C PRO A 26 5.79 -0.68 0.20
N PHE A 27 7.11 -0.89 0.29
CA PHE A 27 8.06 -0.58 -0.77
C PHE A 27 8.31 -1.73 -1.73
N ASP A 28 7.86 -2.94 -1.41
CA ASP A 28 8.07 -4.11 -2.25
C ASP A 28 7.49 -3.87 -3.64
N GLN A 29 8.28 -4.24 -4.64
CA GLN A 29 7.86 -4.18 -6.03
C GLN A 29 7.07 -5.44 -6.35
N LEU A 30 5.89 -5.23 -6.90
CA LEU A 30 4.96 -6.23 -7.37
C LEU A 30 4.97 -6.21 -8.89
N GLU A 31 5.02 -7.39 -9.50
CA GLU A 31 4.98 -7.56 -10.95
C GLU A 31 4.16 -8.80 -11.30
N LEU A 32 3.39 -8.74 -12.38
CA LEU A 32 2.69 -9.90 -12.91
C LEU A 32 3.72 -10.93 -13.43
N ALA A 33 3.73 -12.12 -12.85
CA ALA A 33 4.75 -13.14 -13.15
C ALA A 33 4.60 -13.71 -14.57
N ASP A 34 3.36 -14.05 -14.96
CA ASP A 34 3.03 -14.51 -16.31
C ASP A 34 1.57 -14.17 -16.65
N PRO A 35 1.31 -13.24 -17.59
CA PRO A 35 -0.05 -12.87 -17.98
C PRO A 35 -0.88 -14.04 -18.51
N ALA A 36 -0.26 -15.05 -19.13
CA ALA A 36 -0.96 -16.20 -19.69
C ALA A 36 -1.52 -17.14 -18.60
N LYS A 37 -0.94 -17.13 -17.40
CA LYS A 37 -1.48 -17.90 -16.26
C LYS A 37 -2.76 -17.30 -15.71
N ALA A 38 -2.92 -15.98 -15.80
CA ALA A 38 -4.10 -15.30 -15.28
C ALA A 38 -5.32 -15.41 -16.19
N SER A 39 -5.14 -15.64 -17.50
CA SER A 39 -6.24 -15.59 -18.49
C SER A 39 -7.26 -16.73 -18.39
N HIS A 40 -6.93 -17.82 -17.71
CA HIS A 40 -7.81 -18.98 -17.53
C HIS A 40 -8.40 -19.09 -16.12
N LEU A 41 -8.06 -18.14 -15.24
CA LEU A 41 -8.50 -18.13 -13.85
C LEU A 41 -9.83 -17.42 -13.68
N THR A 42 -10.66 -17.97 -12.78
CA THR A 42 -11.89 -17.33 -12.32
C THR A 42 -11.56 -16.35 -11.20
N LEU A 43 -11.02 -15.19 -11.58
CA LEU A 43 -10.64 -14.12 -10.67
C LEU A 43 -11.87 -13.44 -10.06
N SER A 44 -11.77 -13.05 -8.80
CA SER A 44 -12.74 -12.14 -8.18
C SER A 44 -12.60 -10.72 -8.79
N PRO A 45 -13.61 -9.85 -8.65
CA PRO A 45 -13.50 -8.46 -9.13
C PRO A 45 -12.28 -7.72 -8.57
N ASP A 46 -11.99 -7.91 -7.28
CA ASP A 46 -10.87 -7.26 -6.60
C ASP A 46 -9.52 -7.80 -7.10
N GLU A 47 -9.39 -9.14 -7.23
CA GLU A 47 -8.19 -9.78 -7.78
C GLU A 47 -7.92 -9.29 -9.22
N PHE A 48 -8.97 -9.25 -10.04
CA PHE A 48 -8.87 -8.77 -11.42
C PHE A 48 -8.42 -7.31 -11.47
N GLU A 49 -9.02 -6.44 -10.65
CA GLU A 49 -8.64 -5.02 -10.61
C GLU A 49 -7.17 -4.85 -10.19
N LEU A 50 -6.71 -5.58 -9.18
CA LEU A 50 -5.30 -5.54 -8.75
C LEU A 50 -4.34 -5.96 -9.87
N LEU A 51 -4.62 -7.08 -10.55
CA LEU A 51 -3.77 -7.55 -11.66
C LEU A 51 -3.73 -6.54 -12.82
N ARG A 52 -4.79 -5.77 -13.04
CA ARG A 52 -4.86 -4.73 -14.08
C ARG A 52 -3.84 -3.62 -13.86
N HIS A 53 -3.58 -3.25 -12.61
CA HIS A 53 -2.54 -2.27 -12.23
C HIS A 53 -1.12 -2.82 -12.36
N LEU A 54 -0.94 -4.14 -12.31
CA LEU A 54 0.36 -4.83 -12.37
C LEU A 54 0.84 -5.16 -13.79
N SER A 55 0.23 -4.56 -14.81
CA SER A 55 0.75 -4.60 -16.20
C SER A 55 2.17 -4.02 -16.33
N LYS A 56 2.59 -3.21 -15.34
CA LYS A 56 3.95 -2.75 -15.14
C LYS A 56 4.31 -2.94 -13.67
N PRO A 57 5.61 -3.04 -13.34
CA PRO A 57 5.99 -3.18 -11.95
C PRO A 57 5.59 -1.96 -11.12
N LEU A 58 4.98 -2.21 -9.96
CA LEU A 58 4.40 -1.19 -9.09
C LEU A 58 4.78 -1.48 -7.64
N SER A 59 4.96 -0.46 -6.80
CA SER A 59 5.15 -0.73 -5.37
C SER A 59 3.82 -1.07 -4.70
N LEU A 60 3.86 -1.82 -3.60
CA LEU A 60 2.64 -2.18 -2.85
C LEU A 60 1.86 -0.94 -2.40
N ILE A 61 2.54 0.11 -1.91
CA ILE A 61 1.87 1.34 -1.49
C ILE A 61 1.25 2.10 -2.67
N ASP A 62 1.89 2.09 -3.84
CA ASP A 62 1.32 2.70 -5.05
C ASP A 62 0.11 1.89 -5.55
N LEU A 63 0.13 0.56 -5.42
CA LEU A 63 -1.01 -0.31 -5.74
C LEU A 63 -2.21 -0.05 -4.81
N ILE A 64 -1.96 0.14 -3.52
CA ILE A 64 -2.99 0.55 -2.56
C ILE A 64 -3.58 1.91 -2.97
N ALA A 65 -2.74 2.86 -3.39
CA ALA A 65 -3.20 4.18 -3.84
C ALA A 65 -4.05 4.11 -5.13
N SER A 66 -3.66 3.28 -6.11
CA SER A 66 -4.29 3.25 -7.43
C SER A 66 -5.53 2.36 -7.52
N SER A 67 -5.62 1.32 -6.70
CA SER A 67 -6.71 0.33 -6.72
C SER A 67 -8.04 0.84 -6.17
N GLN A 68 -8.03 1.90 -5.35
CA GLN A 68 -9.20 2.38 -4.60
C GLN A 68 -9.83 1.34 -3.65
N LEU A 69 -9.14 0.22 -3.41
CA LEU A 69 -9.56 -0.81 -2.47
C LEU A 69 -9.02 -0.51 -1.07
N PRO A 70 -9.68 -1.00 -0.01
CA PRO A 70 -9.13 -0.95 1.34
C PRO A 70 -7.75 -1.64 1.39
N SER A 71 -6.80 -1.05 2.14
CA SER A 71 -5.43 -1.58 2.19
C SER A 71 -5.37 -3.04 2.65
N GLU A 72 -6.21 -3.43 3.61
CA GLU A 72 -6.33 -4.82 4.08
C GLU A 72 -6.78 -5.77 2.96
N THR A 73 -7.77 -5.37 2.17
CA THR A 73 -8.24 -6.12 0.99
C THR A 73 -7.12 -6.27 -0.05
N VAL A 74 -6.33 -5.21 -0.28
CA VAL A 74 -5.18 -5.27 -1.19
C VAL A 74 -4.14 -6.25 -0.67
N LEU A 75 -3.74 -6.15 0.60
CA LEU A 75 -2.72 -7.00 1.22
C LEU A 75 -3.10 -8.49 1.19
N LEU A 76 -4.36 -8.80 1.49
CA LEU A 76 -4.88 -10.16 1.46
C LEU A 76 -4.85 -10.73 0.04
N ASN A 77 -5.44 -10.03 -0.93
CA ASN A 77 -5.49 -10.49 -2.31
C ASN A 77 -4.09 -10.60 -2.93
N VAL A 78 -3.20 -9.64 -2.68
CA VAL A 78 -1.80 -9.74 -3.13
C VAL A 78 -1.12 -10.97 -2.51
N SER A 79 -1.34 -11.26 -1.22
CA SER A 79 -0.80 -12.47 -0.58
C SER A 79 -1.29 -13.75 -1.26
N HIS A 80 -2.55 -13.82 -1.65
CA HIS A 80 -3.11 -14.95 -2.40
C HIS A 80 -2.50 -15.08 -3.79
N LEU A 81 -2.44 -13.98 -4.54
CA LEU A 81 -1.89 -13.95 -5.90
C LEU A 81 -0.40 -14.32 -5.93
N VAL A 82 0.37 -13.93 -4.91
CA VAL A 82 1.78 -14.33 -4.76
C VAL A 82 1.92 -15.82 -4.48
N ARG A 83 1.09 -16.38 -3.59
CA ARG A 83 1.09 -17.83 -3.28
C ARG A 83 0.76 -18.70 -4.49
N LEU A 84 -0.07 -18.19 -5.39
CA LEU A 84 -0.39 -18.84 -6.68
C LEU A 84 0.70 -18.66 -7.74
N GLY A 85 1.73 -17.86 -7.45
CA GLY A 85 2.77 -17.53 -8.41
C GLY A 85 2.29 -16.67 -9.57
N LEU A 86 1.22 -15.91 -9.39
CA LEU A 86 0.70 -14.95 -10.36
C LEU A 86 1.38 -13.58 -10.22
N VAL A 87 1.79 -13.24 -9.00
CA VAL A 87 2.53 -12.01 -8.70
C VAL A 87 3.90 -12.37 -8.15
N HIS A 88 4.94 -11.76 -8.72
CA HIS A 88 6.29 -11.80 -8.19
C HIS A 88 6.52 -10.60 -7.26
N VAL A 89 7.22 -10.84 -6.15
CA VAL A 89 7.57 -9.82 -5.17
C VAL A 89 9.09 -9.67 -5.15
N THR A 90 9.57 -8.45 -5.35
CA THR A 90 10.97 -8.09 -5.20
C THR A 90 11.10 -7.07 -4.09
N SER A 91 11.84 -7.43 -3.03
CA SER A 91 12.09 -6.52 -1.92
C SER A 91 12.89 -5.30 -2.35
N ARG A 92 12.49 -4.12 -1.85
CA ARG A 92 13.16 -2.86 -2.15
C ARG A 92 13.47 -2.07 -0.90
N THR A 93 14.52 -1.26 -0.99
CA THR A 93 14.88 -0.31 0.06
C THR A 93 13.80 0.76 0.23
N PRO A 94 13.40 1.09 1.46
CA PRO A 94 12.51 2.20 1.75
C PRO A 94 12.99 3.52 1.16
N ARG A 95 12.07 4.29 0.60
CA ARG A 95 12.37 5.54 -0.14
C ARG A 95 11.28 6.58 0.09
N THR A 96 11.43 7.75 -0.53
CA THR A 96 10.36 8.76 -0.61
C THR A 96 9.11 8.14 -1.21
N VAL A 97 7.95 8.43 -0.61
CA VAL A 97 6.66 7.93 -1.07
C VAL A 97 5.72 9.09 -1.37
N ARG A 98 4.75 8.86 -2.25
CA ARG A 98 3.67 9.81 -2.49
C ARG A 98 2.48 9.43 -1.61
N LEU A 99 1.99 10.38 -0.82
CA LEU A 99 0.80 10.21 0.01
C LEU A 99 -0.25 11.23 -0.40
N ARG A 100 -1.52 10.85 -0.31
CA ARG A 100 -2.65 11.77 -0.42
C ARG A 100 -2.97 12.34 0.95
N VAL A 101 -3.05 13.66 1.06
CA VAL A 101 -3.46 14.35 2.28
C VAL A 101 -4.94 14.14 2.52
N GLU A 102 -5.30 13.67 3.71
CA GLU A 102 -6.68 13.48 4.13
C GLU A 102 -6.88 14.13 5.50
N ARG A 103 -8.13 14.50 5.81
CA ARG A 103 -8.46 15.11 7.09
C ARG A 103 -8.72 14.03 8.12
N GLN A 104 -8.11 14.13 9.29
CA GLN A 104 -8.49 13.37 10.47
C GLN A 104 -9.66 14.04 11.20
N GLU A 105 -10.49 13.23 11.85
CA GLU A 105 -11.53 13.74 12.75
C GLU A 105 -10.93 14.14 14.10
N GLY A 106 -11.43 15.24 14.66
CA GLY A 106 -10.98 15.76 15.96
C GLY A 106 -9.78 16.73 15.89
N PRO A 107 -9.55 17.47 17.00
CA PRO A 107 -8.39 18.35 17.14
C PRO A 107 -7.11 17.53 17.31
N GLY A 108 -5.96 18.09 16.92
CA GLY A 108 -4.69 17.42 17.18
C GLY A 108 -3.49 18.12 16.58
N SER A 109 -2.32 17.92 17.19
CA SER A 109 -1.04 18.46 16.72
C SER A 109 -0.16 17.43 16.02
N LEU A 110 -0.63 16.19 15.90
CA LEU A 110 0.11 15.07 15.32
C LEU A 110 -0.49 14.70 13.97
N ALA A 111 0.39 14.36 13.03
CA ALA A 111 0.03 13.76 11.76
C ALA A 111 0.04 12.24 11.88
N TYR A 112 -0.82 11.55 11.14
CA TYR A 112 -0.82 10.08 11.11
C TYR A 112 -0.42 9.52 9.75
N VAL A 113 0.36 8.44 9.79
CA VAL A 113 0.77 7.66 8.62
C VAL A 113 0.64 6.17 8.89
N ASP A 114 0.67 5.37 7.82
CA ASP A 114 0.45 3.94 7.96
C ASP A 114 1.54 3.28 8.83
N THR A 115 1.08 2.42 9.74
CA THR A 115 1.97 1.68 10.65
C THR A 115 3.04 0.91 9.89
N GLN A 116 2.70 0.24 8.77
CA GLN A 116 3.66 -0.54 7.99
C GLN A 116 4.65 0.36 7.27
N LEU A 117 4.21 1.54 6.81
CA LEU A 117 5.09 2.52 6.17
C LEU A 117 6.12 3.06 7.17
N LEU A 118 5.66 3.45 8.35
CA LEU A 118 6.52 3.97 9.40
C LEU A 118 7.50 2.91 9.91
N ARG A 119 7.03 1.66 10.08
CA ARG A 119 7.86 0.51 10.44
C ARG A 119 8.95 0.27 9.39
N ALA A 120 8.58 0.15 8.11
CA ALA A 120 9.53 -0.12 7.04
C ALA A 120 10.64 0.96 6.97
N TRP A 121 10.29 2.24 7.14
CA TRP A 121 11.30 3.28 7.23
C TRP A 121 12.19 3.15 8.48
N ARG A 122 11.62 2.91 9.65
CA ARG A 122 12.39 2.83 10.91
C ARG A 122 13.31 1.61 10.96
N ASP A 123 12.88 0.49 10.39
CA ASP A 123 13.69 -0.72 10.27
C ASP A 123 14.94 -0.48 9.40
N HIS A 124 14.88 0.45 8.44
CA HIS A 124 15.99 0.76 7.54
C HIS A 124 16.84 1.96 7.98
N TYR A 125 16.21 3.08 8.36
CA TYR A 125 16.90 4.34 8.67
C TYR A 125 17.14 4.56 10.17
N GLY A 126 16.59 3.71 11.04
CA GLY A 126 16.63 3.90 12.49
C GLY A 126 15.45 4.72 13.02
N ALA A 127 15.48 5.02 14.32
CA ALA A 127 14.39 5.74 14.98
C ALA A 127 14.36 7.22 14.56
N PHE A 128 13.15 7.72 14.26
CA PHE A 128 12.85 9.13 14.03
C PHE A 128 11.41 9.43 14.43
N GLU A 129 11.13 10.70 14.74
CA GLU A 129 9.84 11.17 15.22
C GLU A 129 9.05 11.96 14.16
N ALA A 130 9.73 12.44 13.12
CA ALA A 130 9.15 13.33 12.13
C ALA A 130 9.39 12.86 10.69
N LEU A 131 8.52 13.31 9.80
CA LEU A 131 8.68 13.18 8.36
C LEU A 131 8.85 14.56 7.72
N GLU A 132 9.67 14.63 6.68
CA GLU A 132 9.67 15.73 5.74
C GLU A 132 8.54 15.50 4.73
N VAL A 133 7.70 16.52 4.54
CA VAL A 133 6.56 16.52 3.64
C VAL A 133 6.73 17.66 2.65
N ARG A 134 6.87 17.33 1.36
CA ARG A 134 7.00 18.29 0.26
C ARG A 134 5.70 18.41 -0.51
N SER A 135 5.21 19.64 -0.56
CA SER A 135 4.09 20.09 -1.38
C SER A 135 4.60 21.15 -2.36
N GLY A 136 4.57 20.85 -3.66
CA GLY A 136 5.10 21.75 -4.69
C GLY A 136 6.54 22.21 -4.39
N ASN A 137 6.70 23.52 -4.17
CA ASN A 137 7.99 24.18 -3.91
C ASN A 137 8.34 24.38 -2.44
N HIS A 138 7.52 23.90 -1.50
CA HIS A 138 7.78 24.04 -0.07
C HIS A 138 7.84 22.66 0.60
N SER A 139 8.53 22.62 1.74
CA SER A 139 8.65 21.41 2.55
C SER A 139 8.44 21.77 4.01
N VAL A 140 7.73 20.90 4.73
CA VAL A 140 7.41 21.05 6.14
C VAL A 140 7.79 19.77 6.88
N ARG A 141 8.24 19.92 8.12
CA ARG A 141 8.51 18.80 9.01
C ARG A 141 7.30 18.56 9.90
N LEU A 142 6.75 17.36 9.87
CA LEU A 142 5.60 16.95 10.68
C LEU A 142 5.99 15.85 11.65
N VAL A 143 5.65 16.00 12.93
CA VAL A 143 5.73 14.90 13.90
C VAL A 143 4.62 13.91 13.58
N VAL A 144 4.98 12.62 13.52
CA VAL A 144 4.07 11.57 13.07
C VAL A 144 3.85 10.46 14.08
N GLU A 145 2.63 9.95 14.12
CA GLU A 145 2.28 8.73 14.83
C GLU A 145 1.77 7.65 13.86
N PRO A 146 2.00 6.35 14.19
CA PRO A 146 1.45 5.27 13.40
C PRO A 146 -0.07 5.20 13.56
N HIS A 147 -0.78 5.04 12.44
CA HIS A 147 -2.21 4.75 12.43
C HIS A 147 -2.46 3.60 11.45
N SER A 148 -3.17 2.59 11.91
CA SER A 148 -3.48 1.40 11.11
C SER A 148 -4.35 1.75 9.90
N SER A 149 -4.12 1.03 8.81
CA SER A 149 -5.00 1.00 7.64
C SER A 149 -5.21 2.36 6.97
N THR A 150 -4.23 3.26 7.11
CA THR A 150 -4.23 4.54 6.38
C THR A 150 -3.68 4.37 4.97
N GLY A 151 -2.85 3.35 4.72
CA GLY A 151 -2.33 3.04 3.39
C GLY A 151 -1.52 4.20 2.81
N ALA A 152 -1.84 4.62 1.58
CA ALA A 152 -1.17 5.73 0.91
C ALA A 152 -1.70 7.13 1.31
N ARG A 153 -2.09 7.32 2.57
CA ARG A 153 -2.68 8.57 3.08
C ARG A 153 -1.84 9.17 4.20
N LEU A 154 -1.78 10.51 4.23
CA LEU A 154 -1.27 11.31 5.33
C LEU A 154 -2.47 11.99 6.00
N LEU A 155 -2.81 11.58 7.22
CA LEU A 155 -3.94 12.16 7.94
C LEU A 155 -3.48 13.36 8.76
N LEU A 156 -4.17 14.50 8.59
CA LEU A 156 -3.85 15.75 9.28
C LEU A 156 -5.10 16.34 9.96
N SER A 157 -4.91 16.96 11.12
CA SER A 157 -5.94 17.79 11.74
C SER A 157 -6.22 19.05 10.91
N ALA A 158 -7.37 19.68 11.16
CA ALA A 158 -7.68 20.97 10.54
C ALA A 158 -6.64 22.04 10.92
N GLU A 159 -6.07 21.99 12.13
CA GLU A 159 -5.03 22.91 12.56
C GLU A 159 -3.74 22.72 11.75
N LEU A 160 -3.30 21.48 11.55
CA LEU A 160 -2.09 21.17 10.78
C LEU A 160 -2.25 21.51 9.30
N LEU A 161 -3.41 21.20 8.71
CA LEU A 161 -3.72 21.58 7.32
C LEU A 161 -3.58 23.08 7.12
N PHE A 162 -4.20 23.87 8.00
CA PHE A 162 -4.14 25.33 7.92
C PHE A 162 -2.74 25.88 8.17
N PHE A 163 -2.07 25.41 9.24
CA PHE A 163 -0.77 25.93 9.65
C PHE A 163 0.32 25.64 8.61
N HIS A 164 0.30 24.46 8.01
CA HIS A 164 1.27 24.06 7.00
C HIS A 164 0.82 24.34 5.56
N ASN A 165 -0.33 24.99 5.37
CA ASN A 165 -0.91 25.31 4.06
C ASN A 165 -1.02 24.09 3.15
N LEU A 166 -1.47 22.96 3.71
CA LEU A 166 -1.72 21.71 2.99
C LEU A 166 -3.21 21.54 2.73
N SER A 167 -3.56 20.99 1.57
CA SER A 167 -4.96 20.80 1.17
C SER A 167 -5.39 19.34 1.21
N VAL A 168 -6.64 19.07 1.62
CA VAL A 168 -7.21 17.71 1.50
C VAL A 168 -7.30 17.31 0.02
N GLY A 169 -6.93 16.07 -0.27
CA GLY A 169 -6.85 15.52 -1.62
C GLY A 169 -5.56 15.86 -2.36
N GLU A 170 -4.69 16.68 -1.78
CA GLU A 170 -3.38 17.00 -2.36
C GLU A 170 -2.43 15.79 -2.29
N GLU A 171 -1.63 15.60 -3.33
CA GLU A 171 -0.54 14.63 -3.31
C GLU A 171 0.77 15.27 -2.85
N VAL A 172 1.37 14.71 -1.81
CA VAL A 172 2.62 15.17 -1.22
C VAL A 172 3.69 14.09 -1.29
N LEU A 173 4.95 14.50 -1.35
CA LEU A 173 6.09 13.59 -1.26
C LEU A 173 6.60 13.55 0.17
N VAL A 174 6.77 12.36 0.73
CA VAL A 174 7.03 12.15 2.15
C VAL A 174 8.22 11.23 2.36
N TRP A 175 9.12 11.59 3.26
CA TRP A 175 10.28 10.77 3.64
C TRP A 175 10.72 11.02 5.09
N PRO A 176 11.52 10.13 5.70
CA PRO A 176 12.02 10.30 7.07
C PRO A 176 12.82 11.60 7.25
N ALA A 177 12.55 12.33 8.34
CA ALA A 177 13.34 13.49 8.74
C ALA A 177 14.52 13.02 9.60
N LEU A 178 15.66 12.76 8.93
CA LEU A 178 16.91 12.29 9.55
C LEU A 178 17.80 13.44 10.03
#